data_AF-A0A661CFP5-F1
#
_entry.id   AF-A0A661CFP5-F1
#
_cell.length_a   1.000
_cell.length_b   1.000
_cell.length_c   1.000
_cell.angle_alpha   90.00
_cell.angle_beta   90.00
_cell.angle_gamma   90.00
#
_symmetry.space_group_name_H-M   'P 1'
#
loop_
_entity.id
_entity.type
_entity.pdbx_description
1 polymer ?
#
loop_
_entity_poly.entity_id
_entity_poly.type
_entity_poly.pdbx_seq_one_letter_code
_entity_poly.pdbx_strand_id
1 'polypeptide(L)' 'MEIKTIHQLEKQAMKKSHSELARIGFALFFLVGVLAYSFATSGGVPNNVFLAIAAVFGGYMAMNIG' A
#
# COMPACT_ATOMS: atom_id res chain seq x y z
N MET A 1 -34.45 13.87 7.53
CA MET A 1 -33.39 12.88 7.89
C MET A 1 -33.44 12.68 9.39
N GLU A 2 -33.59 11.46 9.86
CA GLU A 2 -33.64 11.19 11.31
C GLU A 2 -32.24 11.22 11.92
N ILE A 3 -32.11 11.70 13.17
CA ILE A 3 -30.85 11.75 13.92
C ILE A 3 -30.20 10.35 14.00
N LYS A 4 -31.03 9.29 14.12
CA LYS A 4 -30.58 7.90 14.08
C LYS A 4 -29.89 7.52 12.77
N THR A 5 -30.37 8.05 11.64
CA THR A 5 -29.78 7.79 10.32
C THR A 5 -28.40 8.43 10.19
N ILE A 6 -28.22 9.66 10.68
CA ILE A 6 -26.92 10.36 10.71
C ILE A 6 -25.89 9.56 11.54
N HIS A 7 -26.29 9.08 12.72
CA HIS A 7 -25.40 8.34 13.62
C HIS A 7 -24.97 6.97 13.07
N GLN A 8 -25.86 6.30 12.32
CA GLN A 8 -25.55 5.04 11.63
C GLN A 8 -24.53 5.26 10.49
N LEU A 9 -24.71 6.33 9.72
CA LEU A 9 -23.79 6.71 8.64
C LEU A 9 -22.39 7.03 9.19
N GLU A 10 -22.31 7.79 10.26
CA GLU A 10 -21.04 8.16 10.91
C GLU A 10 -20.28 6.91 11.42
N LYS A 11 -20.99 5.99 12.07
CA LYS A 11 -20.39 4.75 12.60
C LYS A 11 -19.89 3.82 11.49
N GLN A 12 -20.62 3.76 10.37
CA GLN A 12 -20.20 3.01 9.18
C GLN A 12 -19.02 3.68 8.46
N ALA A 13 -19.04 5.00 8.34
CA ALA A 13 -17.94 5.78 7.76
C ALA A 13 -16.64 5.60 8.57
N MET A 14 -16.72 5.66 9.90
CA MET A 14 -15.58 5.43 10.80
C MET A 14 -15.01 4.01 10.66
N LYS A 15 -15.87 2.99 10.64
CA LYS A 15 -15.44 1.59 10.43
C LYS A 15 -14.76 1.37 9.08
N LYS A 16 -15.31 1.94 8.02
CA LYS A 16 -14.75 1.83 6.67
C LYS A 16 -13.41 2.58 6.58
N SER A 17 -13.36 3.79 7.13
CA SER A 17 -12.16 4.64 7.15
C SER A 17 -10.94 3.95 7.78
N HIS A 18 -11.09 3.33 8.95
CA HIS A 18 -9.96 2.68 9.62
C HIS A 18 -9.40 1.49 8.84
N SER A 19 -10.28 0.68 8.23
CA SER A 19 -9.87 -0.47 7.41
C SER A 19 -9.15 -0.01 6.14
N GLU A 20 -9.68 1.02 5.48
CA GLU A 20 -9.09 1.62 4.28
C GLU A 20 -7.70 2.20 4.57
N LEU A 21 -7.54 2.93 5.69
CA LEU A 21 -6.27 3.49 6.12
C LEU A 21 -5.23 2.41 6.43
N ALA A 22 -5.64 1.32 7.10
CA ALA A 22 -4.75 0.19 7.36
C ALA A 22 -4.29 -0.48 6.08
N ARG A 23 -5.20 -0.66 5.10
CA ARG A 23 -4.87 -1.25 3.79
C ARG A 23 -3.90 -0.38 3.01
N ILE A 24 -4.14 0.93 2.95
CA ILE A 24 -3.26 1.88 2.27
C ILE A 24 -1.89 1.96 2.96
N GLY A 25 -1.88 1.98 4.30
CA GLY A 25 -0.65 1.98 5.09
C GLY A 25 0.19 0.72 4.83
N PHE A 26 -0.44 -0.45 4.84
CA PHE A 26 0.25 -1.70 4.52
C PHE A 26 0.78 -1.73 3.07
N ALA A 27 -0.01 -1.27 2.11
CA ALA A 27 0.39 -1.19 0.71
C ALA A 27 1.62 -0.30 0.51
N LEU A 28 1.61 0.90 1.13
CA LEU A 28 2.74 1.82 1.06
C LEU A 28 3.97 1.22 1.72
N PHE A 29 3.82 0.64 2.92
CA PHE A 29 4.91 0.01 3.66
C PHE A 29 5.54 -1.13 2.86
N PHE A 30 4.71 -1.98 2.24
CA PHE A 30 5.17 -3.09 1.41
C PHE A 30 6.00 -2.60 0.22
N LEU A 31 5.52 -1.60 -0.53
CA LEU A 31 6.23 -1.06 -1.70
C LEU A 31 7.56 -0.41 -1.31
N VAL A 32 7.60 0.31 -0.17
CA VAL A 32 8.85 0.86 0.38
C VAL A 32 9.81 -0.25 0.77
N GLY A 33 9.31 -1.33 1.38
CA GLY A 33 10.10 -2.52 1.71
C GLY A 33 10.71 -3.19 0.47
N VAL A 34 9.93 -3.33 -0.61
CA VAL A 34 10.41 -3.86 -1.90
C VAL A 34 11.51 -2.98 -2.49
N LEU A 35 11.32 -1.67 -2.48
CA LEU A 35 12.32 -0.71 -2.97
C LEU A 35 13.63 -0.79 -2.15
N ALA A 36 13.52 -0.77 -0.82
CA ALA A 36 14.67 -0.85 0.08
C ALA A 36 15.43 -2.17 -0.09
N TYR A 37 14.71 -3.30 -0.18
CA TYR A 37 15.30 -4.60 -0.40
C TYR A 37 16.00 -4.68 -1.77
N SER A 38 15.40 -4.11 -2.81
CA SER A 38 16.00 -4.08 -4.14
C SER A 38 17.33 -3.30 -4.15
N PHE A 39 17.38 -2.13 -3.51
CA PHE A 39 18.64 -1.38 -3.40
C PHE A 39 19.69 -2.10 -2.53
N ALA A 40 19.27 -2.72 -1.43
CA ALA A 40 20.17 -3.48 -0.56
C ALA A 40 20.80 -4.71 -1.24
N THR A 41 20.06 -5.33 -2.17
CA THR A 41 20.50 -6.57 -2.87
C THR A 41 21.16 -6.31 -4.22
N SER A 42 20.94 -5.15 -4.84
CA SER A 42 21.49 -4.81 -6.16
C SER A 42 22.91 -4.20 -6.11
N GLY A 43 23.62 -4.33 -4.99
CA GLY A 43 24.97 -3.80 -4.82
C GLY A 43 25.92 -4.35 -5.90
N GLY A 44 26.51 -3.45 -6.71
CA GLY A 44 27.43 -3.81 -7.80
C GLY A 44 26.79 -3.90 -9.19
N VAL A 45 25.46 -3.76 -9.32
CA VAL A 45 24.79 -3.73 -10.63
C VAL A 45 24.75 -2.29 -11.16
N PRO A 46 25.36 -1.98 -12.32
CA PRO A 46 25.19 -0.70 -12.98
C PRO A 46 23.72 -0.46 -13.30
N ASN A 47 23.23 0.76 -13.08
CA ASN A 47 21.83 1.13 -13.33
C ASN A 47 20.78 0.36 -12.49
N ASN A 48 21.13 0.02 -11.24
CA ASN A 48 20.25 -0.66 -10.27
C ASN A 48 18.91 0.05 -9.98
N VAL A 49 18.80 1.36 -10.25
CA VAL A 49 17.56 2.12 -10.12
C VAL A 49 16.46 1.57 -11.04
N PHE A 50 16.82 1.13 -12.26
CA PHE A 50 15.86 0.53 -13.17
C PHE A 50 15.29 -0.78 -12.63
N LEU A 51 16.16 -1.62 -12.04
CA LEU A 51 15.73 -2.86 -11.36
C LEU A 51 14.84 -2.56 -10.15
N ALA A 52 15.18 -1.55 -9.35
CA ALA A 52 14.39 -1.18 -8.18
C ALA A 52 12.98 -0.72 -8.58
N ILE A 53 12.85 0.06 -9.64
CA ILE A 53 11.55 0.48 -10.18
C ILE A 53 10.76 -0.73 -10.71
N ALA A 54 11.41 -1.63 -11.46
CA ALA A 54 10.78 -2.85 -11.96
C ALA A 54 10.27 -3.74 -10.81
N ALA A 55 11.03 -3.85 -9.72
CA ALA A 55 10.62 -4.60 -8.53
C ALA A 55 9.39 -3.97 -7.86
N VAL A 56 9.31 -2.64 -7.76
CA VAL A 56 8.12 -1.95 -7.23
C VAL A 56 6.88 -2.23 -8.08
N PHE A 57 6.99 -2.19 -9.41
CA PHE A 57 5.88 -2.57 -10.29
C PHE A 57 5.44 -4.03 -10.10
N GLY A 58 6.39 -4.95 -9.97
CA GLY A 58 6.10 -6.36 -9.65
C GLY A 58 5.39 -6.51 -8.29
N GLY A 59 5.85 -5.79 -7.27
CA GLY A 59 5.23 -5.76 -5.95
C GLY A 59 3.80 -5.22 -5.97
N TYR A 60 3.55 -4.14 -6.72
CA TYR A 60 2.20 -3.61 -6.91
C TYR A 60 1.28 -4.62 -7.60
N MET A 61 1.75 -5.29 -8.67
CA MET A 61 0.95 -6.33 -9.34
C MET A 61 0.64 -7.49 -8.40
N ALA A 62 1.60 -7.96 -7.61
CA ALA A 62 1.38 -9.04 -6.64
C ALA A 62 0.32 -8.69 -5.59
N MET A 63 0.28 -7.43 -5.17
CA MET A 63 -0.70 -6.93 -4.20
C MET A 63 -2.12 -6.77 -4.79
N ASN A 64 -2.23 -6.57 -6.10
CA ASN A 64 -3.51 -6.36 -6.79
C ASN A 64 -4.10 -7.63 -7.43
N ILE A 65 -3.34 -8.72 -7.57
CA ILE A 65 -3.82 -10.02 -8.09
C ILE A 65 -4.49 -10.86 -7.00
N GLY A 66 -4.21 -10.58 -5.71
CA GLY A 66 -4.79 -11.25 -4.55
C GLY A 66 -6.23 -10.85 -4.24
#